data_AF-A0A257GJN5-F1
#
_entry.id   AF-A0A257GJN5-F1
#
_cell.length_a   1.000
_cell.length_b   1.000
_cell.length_c   1.000
_cell.angle_alpha   90.00
_cell.angle_beta   90.00
_cell.angle_gamma   90.00
#
_symmetry.space_group_name_H-M   'P 1'
#
loop_
_entity.id
_entity.type
_entity.pdbx_description
1 polymer ?
#
loop_
_entity_poly.entity_id
_entity_poly.type
_entity_poly.pdbx_seq_one_letter_code
_entity_poly.pdbx_strand_id
1 'polypeptide(L)'
;MENEWPLTLGSVYAVHIDRSLYTVAARIGVHPKLFERLQNGKGCHFDTYIDALRWFDLNWPVDLQWPDSVPRKLVKAITNKRSAA
;
A
#
# COMPACT_ATOMS: atom_id res chain seq x y z
N MET A 1 9.46 -8.02 -12.12
CA MET A 1 8.38 -8.12 -11.12
C MET A 1 8.73 -7.17 -9.99
N GLU A 2 8.44 -5.87 -10.11
CA GLU A 2 9.11 -4.87 -9.26
C GLU A 2 8.19 -3.87 -8.53
N ASN A 3 6.85 -3.93 -8.68
CA ASN A 3 5.98 -2.86 -8.12
C ASN A 3 4.69 -3.37 -7.44
N GLU A 4 4.74 -4.50 -6.73
CA GLU A 4 3.57 -5.09 -6.05
C GLU A 4 3.52 -4.78 -4.53
N TRP A 5 4.35 -3.87 -4.03
CA TRP A 5 4.41 -3.56 -2.58
C TRP A 5 3.06 -3.16 -1.96
N PRO A 6 2.22 -2.32 -2.60
CA PRO A 6 0.92 -1.97 -2.06
C PRO A 6 0.02 -3.19 -1.93
N LEU A 7 0.11 -4.15 -2.85
CA LEU A 7 -0.68 -5.37 -2.81
C LEU A 7 -0.24 -6.26 -1.64
N THR A 8 1.06 -6.42 -1.43
CA THR A 8 1.60 -7.18 -0.27
C THR A 8 1.16 -6.54 1.04
N LEU A 9 1.38 -5.24 1.21
CA LEU A 9 0.98 -4.50 2.42
C LEU A 9 -0.54 -4.57 2.63
N GLY A 10 -1.31 -4.34 1.57
CA GLY A 10 -2.76 -4.40 1.61
C GLY A 10 -3.27 -5.78 2.01
N SER A 11 -2.66 -6.85 1.52
CA SER A 11 -3.07 -8.22 1.85
C SER A 11 -2.78 -8.55 3.32
N VAL A 12 -1.58 -8.22 3.81
CA VAL A 12 -1.20 -8.44 5.22
C VAL A 12 -2.09 -7.62 6.16
N TYR A 13 -2.30 -6.35 5.84
CA TYR A 13 -3.16 -5.47 6.61
C TYR A 13 -4.61 -5.93 6.61
N ALA A 14 -5.16 -6.30 5.44
CA ALA A 14 -6.52 -6.83 5.28
C ALA A 14 -6.78 -8.06 6.15
N VAL A 15 -5.84 -9.02 6.15
CA VAL A 15 -5.91 -10.22 6.99
C VAL A 15 -5.89 -9.86 8.47
N HIS A 16 -5.02 -8.94 8.88
CA HIS A 16 -4.90 -8.53 10.28
C HIS A 16 -6.19 -7.87 10.82
N ILE A 17 -6.85 -7.03 10.01
CA ILE A 17 -8.09 -6.34 10.43
C ILE A 17 -9.37 -7.13 10.12
N ASP A 18 -9.26 -8.34 9.58
CA ASP A 18 -10.36 -9.18 9.09
C ASP A 18 -11.32 -8.42 8.15
N ARG A 19 -10.74 -7.81 7.11
CA ARG A 19 -11.49 -7.06 6.07
C ARG A 19 -10.98 -7.38 4.68
N SER A 20 -11.78 -7.08 3.68
CA SER A 20 -11.39 -7.25 2.28
C SER A 20 -10.44 -6.15 1.80
N LEU A 21 -9.67 -6.44 0.75
CA LEU A 21 -8.84 -5.46 0.04
C LEU A 21 -9.66 -4.27 -0.48
N TYR A 22 -10.93 -4.48 -0.80
CA TYR A 22 -11.87 -3.41 -1.18
C TYR A 22 -12.07 -2.40 -0.03
N THR A 23 -12.24 -2.89 1.21
CA THR A 23 -12.32 -2.03 2.39
C THR A 23 -11.01 -1.29 2.63
N VAL A 24 -9.87 -1.95 2.44
CA VAL A 24 -8.56 -1.30 2.56
C VAL A 24 -8.38 -0.19 1.51
N ALA A 25 -8.78 -0.42 0.25
CA ALA A 25 -8.73 0.58 -0.80
C ALA A 25 -9.59 1.80 -0.46
N ALA A 26 -10.79 1.57 0.06
CA ALA A 26 -11.68 2.63 0.54
C ALA A 26 -11.07 3.43 1.70
N ARG A 27 -10.37 2.77 2.65
CA ARG A 27 -9.67 3.45 3.77
C ARG A 27 -8.52 4.32 3.30
N ILE A 28 -7.77 3.87 2.29
CA ILE A 28 -6.68 4.63 1.68
C ILE A 28 -7.25 5.83 0.88
N GLY A 29 -8.47 5.72 0.36
CA GLY A 29 -9.08 6.72 -0.53
C GLY A 29 -8.70 6.52 -2.00
N VAL A 30 -8.31 5.30 -2.38
CA VAL A 30 -7.94 4.94 -3.76
C VAL A 30 -9.05 4.14 -4.43
N HIS A 31 -8.90 3.91 -5.74
CA HIS A 31 -9.88 3.17 -6.51
C HIS A 31 -10.13 1.75 -5.91
N PRO A 32 -11.39 1.33 -5.69
CA PRO A 32 -11.70 0.07 -4.99
C PRO A 32 -11.12 -1.17 -5.68
N LYS A 33 -11.04 -1.15 -7.02
CA LYS A 33 -10.42 -2.22 -7.83
C LYS A 33 -8.90 -2.12 -7.97
N LEU A 34 -8.22 -1.25 -7.21
CA LEU A 34 -6.77 -1.10 -7.30
C LEU A 34 -6.06 -2.43 -7.05
N PHE A 35 -6.37 -3.09 -5.94
CA PHE A 35 -5.71 -4.35 -5.58
C PHE A 35 -6.08 -5.51 -6.49
N GLU A 36 -7.31 -5.54 -7.02
CA GLU A 36 -7.70 -6.51 -8.05
C GLU A 36 -6.89 -6.32 -9.33
N ARG A 37 -6.65 -5.07 -9.75
CA ARG A 37 -5.80 -4.76 -10.90
C ARG A 37 -4.35 -5.20 -10.66
N LEU A 38 -3.80 -4.89 -9.49
CA LEU A 38 -2.45 -5.30 -9.11
C LEU A 38 -2.30 -6.82 -9.09
N GLN A 39 -3.28 -7.56 -8.54
CA GLN A 39 -3.29 -9.03 -8.55
C GLN A 39 -3.31 -9.61 -9.97
N ASN A 40 -4.00 -8.96 -10.89
CA ASN A 40 -4.03 -9.35 -12.30
C ASN A 40 -2.77 -8.93 -13.08
N GLY A 41 -1.70 -8.52 -12.39
CA GLY A 41 -0.46 -8.03 -13.01
C GLY A 41 -0.60 -6.70 -13.73
N LYS A 42 -1.73 -5.99 -13.56
CA LYS A 42 -1.94 -4.66 -14.14
C LYS A 42 -1.34 -3.60 -13.22
N GLY A 43 -0.55 -2.72 -13.81
CA GLY A 43 -0.01 -1.57 -13.09
C GLY A 43 -1.09 -0.59 -12.60
N CYS A 44 -0.68 0.25 -11.67
CA CYS A 44 -1.42 1.41 -11.22
C CYS A 44 -0.67 2.70 -11.55
N HIS A 45 -1.36 3.84 -11.46
CA HIS A 45 -0.71 5.14 -11.63
C HIS A 45 0.32 5.35 -10.51
N PHE A 46 1.43 6.00 -10.83
CA PHE A 46 2.49 6.24 -9.85
C PHE A 46 1.98 7.05 -8.65
N ASP A 47 1.09 8.02 -8.87
CA ASP A 47 0.44 8.76 -7.77
C ASP A 47 -0.31 7.85 -6.81
N THR A 48 -1.17 6.98 -7.34
CA THR A 48 -1.94 6.01 -6.55
C THR A 48 -1.03 5.06 -5.78
N TYR A 49 0.10 4.68 -6.38
CA TYR A 49 1.12 3.86 -5.72
C TYR A 49 1.72 4.58 -4.51
N ILE A 50 2.13 5.85 -4.68
CA ILE A 50 2.66 6.65 -3.58
C ILE A 50 1.62 6.85 -2.48
N ASP A 51 0.39 7.20 -2.85
CA ASP A 51 -0.69 7.47 -1.89
C ASP A 51 -1.00 6.24 -1.04
N ALA A 52 -1.06 5.05 -1.66
CA ALA A 52 -1.23 3.80 -0.94
C ALA A 52 -0.09 3.53 0.04
N LEU A 53 1.16 3.65 -0.41
CA LEU A 53 2.33 3.45 0.44
C LEU A 53 2.40 4.45 1.61
N ARG A 54 2.06 5.71 1.34
CA ARG A 54 2.00 6.77 2.36
C ARG A 54 0.97 6.46 3.41
N TRP A 55 -0.22 6.03 2.99
CA TRP A 55 -1.28 5.66 3.91
C TRP A 55 -0.86 4.49 4.80
N PHE A 56 -0.23 3.45 4.22
CA PHE A 56 0.28 2.33 5.00
C PHE A 56 1.36 2.74 6.00
N ASP A 57 2.34 3.56 5.64
CA ASP A 57 3.38 3.96 6.62
C ASP A 57 2.81 4.78 7.79
N LEU A 58 1.77 5.59 7.53
CA LEU A 58 1.10 6.41 8.55
C LEU A 58 0.10 5.63 9.41
N ASN A 59 -0.61 4.65 8.83
CA ASN A 59 -1.71 3.93 9.48
C ASN A 59 -1.36 2.47 9.81
N TRP A 60 -0.09 2.08 9.71
CA TRP A 60 0.32 0.71 10.03
C TRP A 60 0.08 0.42 11.51
N PRO A 61 -0.59 -0.70 11.87
CA PRO A 61 -0.80 -1.08 13.26
C PRO A 61 0.54 -1.34 13.96
N VAL A 62 0.65 -0.96 15.22
CA VAL A 62 1.87 -1.18 16.03
C VAL A 62 2.08 -2.65 16.38
N ASP A 63 0.98 -3.40 16.45
CA ASP A 63 0.90 -4.83 16.73
C ASP A 63 1.11 -5.70 15.48
N LEU A 64 1.19 -5.09 14.29
CA LEU A 64 1.43 -5.79 13.03
C LEU A 64 2.88 -5.60 12.57
N GLN A 65 3.61 -6.70 12.40
CA GLN A 65 4.95 -6.66 11.84
C GLN A 65 4.91 -6.21 10.37
N TRP A 66 5.82 -5.30 10.02
CA TRP A 66 5.99 -4.87 8.63
C TRP A 66 6.64 -6.01 7.82
N PRO A 67 6.11 -6.37 6.63
CA PRO A 67 6.63 -7.49 5.86
C PRO A 67 8.04 -7.21 5.30
N ASP A 68 8.95 -8.18 5.43
CA ASP A 68 10.35 -8.06 4.98
C ASP A 68 10.49 -7.88 3.46
N SER A 69 9.52 -8.38 2.69
CA SER A 69 9.49 -8.20 1.24
C SER A 69 9.33 -6.74 0.80
N VAL A 70 8.87 -5.85 1.69
CA VAL A 70 8.66 -4.43 1.39
C VAL A 70 9.60 -3.57 2.23
N PRO A 71 10.65 -2.97 1.64
CA PRO A 71 11.60 -2.18 2.40
C PRO A 71 10.97 -0.88 2.92
N ARG A 72 10.60 -0.86 4.21
CA ARG A 72 9.95 0.33 4.84
C ARG A 72 10.77 1.61 4.70
N LYS A 73 12.11 1.52 4.73
CA LYS A 73 13.00 2.68 4.50
C LYS A 73 12.77 3.33 3.13
N LEU A 74 12.53 2.53 2.09
CA LEU A 74 12.24 3.05 0.75
C LEU A 74 10.87 3.72 0.71
N VAL A 75 9.86 3.14 1.37
CA VAL A 75 8.54 3.76 1.51
C VAL A 75 8.63 5.15 2.13
N LYS A 76 9.41 5.30 3.21
CA LYS A 76 9.65 6.62 3.83
C LYS A 76 10.39 7.60 2.93
N ALA A 77 11.37 7.13 2.17
CA ALA A 77 12.12 7.98 1.24
C ALA A 77 11.23 8.50 0.09
N ILE A 78 10.33 7.65 -0.44
CA ILE A 78 9.43 7.98 -1.54
C ILE A 78 8.38 9.02 -1.10
N THR A 79 7.81 8.83 0.09
CA THR A 79 6.79 9.73 0.63
C THR A 79 7.34 11.12 0.96
N ASN A 80 8.58 11.20 1.48
CA ASN A 80 9.23 12.48 1.77
C ASN A 80 9.56 13.31 0.52
N LYS A 81 9.86 12.68 -0.63
CA LYS A 81 10.25 13.40 -1.86
C LYS A 81 9.13 14.25 -2.48
N ARG A 82 7.86 13.98 -2.19
CA ARG A 82 6.73 14.79 -2.68
C ARG A 82 6.40 16.02 -1.83
N SER A 83 6.88 16.10 -0.60
CA SER A 83 6.63 17.25 0.29
C SER A 83 7.65 18.41 0.10
N ALA A 84 8.53 18.32 -0.90
CA ALA A 84 9.60 19.29 -1.13
C ALA A 84 9.38 20.20 -2.36
N ALA A 85 8.14 20.36 -2.83
CA ALA A 85 7.80 21.22 -3.96
C ALA A 85 6.76 22.28 -3.57
#